data_AF-A0A838QCN8-F1
#
_entry.id   AF-A0A838QCN8-F1
#
_cell.length_a   1.000
_cell.length_b   1.000
_cell.length_c   1.000
_cell.angle_alpha   90.00
_cell.angle_beta   90.00
_cell.angle_gamma   90.00
#
_symmetry.space_group_name_H-M   'P 1'
#
loop_
_entity.id
_entity.type
_entity.pdbx_description
1 polymer ?
#
loop_
_entity_poly.entity_id
_entity_poly.type
_entity_poly.pdbx_seq_one_letter_code
_entity_poly.pdbx_strand_id
1 'polypeptide(L)'
;MPWLRLSFLLALRGIVNPRVGSDLLRVAWRFRSRGWNRRFPFLPLPDLTYVRWRMHTAYGVHDAVPGVREVERYARWAVTEP
;
A
#
# COMPACT_ATOMS: atom_id res chain seq x y z
N MET A 1 -13.12 0.05 9.83
CA MET A 1 -11.64 0.00 9.76
C MET A 1 -11.16 0.92 8.64
N PRO A 2 -10.55 2.08 8.95
CA PRO A 2 -10.20 3.11 7.95
C PRO A 2 -9.22 2.58 6.89
N TRP A 3 -8.36 1.62 7.24
CA TRP A 3 -7.49 0.88 6.32
C TRP A 3 -8.24 0.10 5.23
N LEU A 4 -9.32 -0.62 5.56
CA LEU A 4 -10.09 -1.37 4.56
C LEU A 4 -10.73 -0.45 3.52
N ARG A 5 -11.24 0.70 3.97
CA ARG A 5 -11.81 1.72 3.08
C ARG A 5 -10.73 2.29 2.15
N LEU A 6 -9.54 2.59 2.69
CA LEU A 6 -8.42 3.05 1.88
C LEU A 6 -7.98 2.00 0.85
N SER A 7 -7.80 0.74 1.27
CA SER A 7 -7.43 -0.35 0.36
C SER A 7 -8.47 -0.56 -0.75
N PHE A 8 -9.76 -0.49 -0.41
CA PHE A 8 -10.84 -0.62 -1.39
C PHE A 8 -10.87 0.55 -2.38
N LEU A 9 -10.69 1.79 -1.91
CA LEU A 9 -10.62 2.96 -2.79
C LEU A 9 -9.41 2.92 -3.71
N LEU A 10 -8.24 2.50 -3.22
CA LEU A 10 -7.04 2.31 -4.03
C LEU A 10 -7.22 1.19 -5.06
N ALA A 11 -7.87 0.09 -4.69
CA ALA A 11 -8.18 -1.01 -5.60
C ALA A 11 -9.12 -0.54 -6.73
N LEU A 12 -10.23 0.13 -6.38
CA LEU A 12 -11.14 0.71 -7.37
C LEU A 12 -10.42 1.68 -8.30
N ARG A 13 -9.55 2.54 -7.74
CA ARG A 13 -8.82 3.53 -8.53
C ARG A 13 -7.75 2.91 -9.42
N GLY A 14 -7.12 1.82 -8.98
CA GLY A 14 -6.22 1.02 -9.81
C GLY A 14 -6.93 0.27 -10.94
N ILE A 15 -8.19 -0.12 -10.74
CA ILE A 15 -9.04 -0.70 -11.80
C ILE A 15 -9.43 0.37 -12.83
N VAL A 16 -9.82 1.56 -12.37
CA VAL A 16 -10.19 2.68 -13.26
C VAL A 16 -8.97 3.26 -13.99
N ASN A 17 -7.81 3.29 -13.34
CA ASN A 17 -6.57 3.82 -13.90
C ASN A 17 -5.45 2.77 -13.85
N PRO A 18 -5.17 2.07 -14.97
CA PRO A 18 -4.22 0.95 -14.99
C PRO A 18 -2.78 1.37 -14.66
N ARG A 19 -2.40 2.65 -14.88
CA ARG A 19 -1.08 3.16 -14.46
C ARG A 19 -0.96 3.22 -12.94
N VAL A 20 -1.99 3.74 -12.27
CA VAL A 20 -2.03 3.75 -10.79
C VAL A 20 -2.05 2.31 -10.27
N GLY A 21 -2.80 1.42 -10.91
CA GLY A 21 -2.80 -0.01 -10.60
C GLY A 21 -1.41 -0.64 -10.69
N SER A 22 -0.67 -0.39 -11.78
CA SER A 22 0.69 -0.91 -11.94
C SER A 22 1.67 -0.35 -10.91
N ASP A 23 1.55 0.94 -10.58
CA ASP A 23 2.42 1.59 -9.60
C ASP A 23 2.20 1.00 -8.20
N LEU A 24 0.94 0.86 -7.80
CA LEU A 24 0.54 0.23 -6.54
C LEU A 24 1.00 -1.23 -6.45
N LEU A 25 0.88 -1.99 -7.55
CA LEU A 25 1.33 -3.38 -7.60
C LEU A 25 2.85 -3.49 -7.45
N ARG A 26 3.64 -2.62 -8.10
CA ARG A 26 5.10 -2.60 -7.95
C ARG A 26 5.52 -2.27 -6.51
N VAL A 27 4.85 -1.32 -5.88
CA VAL A 27 5.10 -0.96 -4.48
C VAL A 27 4.73 -2.12 -3.56
N ALA A 28 3.55 -2.71 -3.74
CA ALA A 28 3.11 -3.87 -2.98
C ALA A 28 4.10 -5.04 -3.12
N TRP A 29 4.62 -5.25 -4.34
CA TRP A 29 5.64 -6.26 -4.62
C TRP A 29 6.96 -5.98 -3.88
N ARG A 30 7.41 -4.72 -3.84
CA ARG A 30 8.65 -4.31 -3.14
C ARG A 30 8.54 -4.50 -1.62
N PHE A 31 7.36 -4.25 -1.03
CA PHE A 31 7.12 -4.39 0.41
C PHE A 31 6.50 -5.72 0.83
N ARG A 32 6.42 -6.68 -0.10
CA ARG A 32 5.81 -7.99 0.10
C ARG A 32 6.39 -8.72 1.30
N SER A 33 5.52 -9.19 2.20
CA SER A 33 5.93 -10.06 3.31
C SER A 33 6.44 -11.42 2.81
N ARG A 34 7.49 -11.96 3.45
CA ARG A 34 8.01 -13.30 3.16
C ARG A 34 6.97 -14.33 3.63
N GLY A 35 6.38 -15.08 2.68
CA GLY A 35 5.34 -16.07 2.97
C GLY A 35 3.89 -15.63 2.70
N TRP A 36 3.66 -14.48 2.05
CA TRP A 36 2.33 -14.06 1.56
C TRP A 36 1.57 -15.16 0.78
N ASN A 37 2.29 -16.05 0.09
CA ASN A 37 1.72 -17.13 -0.70
C ASN A 37 1.36 -18.38 0.12
N ARG A 38 1.62 -18.40 1.43
CA ARG A 38 1.33 -19.55 2.31
C ARG A 38 -0.06 -19.49 2.93
N ARG A 39 -0.73 -18.35 2.88
CA ARG A 39 -2.05 -18.14 3.49
C ARG A 39 -2.96 -17.36 2.54
N PHE A 40 -4.15 -17.89 2.31
CA PHE A 40 -5.23 -17.15 1.64
C PHE A 40 -5.44 -15.81 2.39
N PRO A 41 -5.53 -14.65 1.70
CA PRO A 41 -5.93 -14.49 0.30
C PRO A 41 -4.79 -14.31 -0.73
N PHE A 42 -3.59 -14.88 -0.51
CA PHE A 42 -2.48 -14.87 -1.47
C PHE A 42 -2.22 -13.51 -2.13
N LEU A 43 -2.42 -12.42 -1.39
CA LEU A 43 -2.15 -11.08 -1.87
C LEU A 43 -0.76 -10.66 -1.36
N PRO A 44 0.08 -10.02 -2.19
CA PRO A 44 1.37 -9.49 -1.77
C PRO A 44 1.14 -8.23 -0.92
N LEU A 45 0.55 -8.40 0.27
CA LEU A 45 0.33 -7.31 1.21
C LEU A 45 1.59 -7.09 2.05
N PRO A 46 1.89 -5.82 2.39
CA PRO A 46 2.94 -5.50 3.33
C PRO A 46 2.58 -5.98 4.74
N ASP A 47 3.60 -6.26 5.54
CA ASP A 47 3.40 -6.67 6.93
C ASP A 47 2.76 -5.54 7.74
N LEU A 48 1.72 -5.84 8.53
CA LEU A 48 1.01 -4.83 9.34
C LEU A 48 1.92 -4.19 10.40
N THR A 49 2.90 -4.92 10.92
CA THR A 49 3.89 -4.41 11.87
C THR A 49 4.80 -3.41 11.18
N TYR A 50 5.22 -3.71 9.95
CA TYR A 50 6.02 -2.80 9.13
C TYR A 50 5.23 -1.52 8.81
N VAL A 51 3.97 -1.66 8.37
CA VAL A 51 3.11 -0.51 8.07
C VAL A 51 2.92 0.37 9.30
N ARG A 52 2.66 -0.24 10.46
CA ARG A 52 2.46 0.49 11.73
C ARG A 52 3.71 1.27 12.15
N TRP A 53 4.88 0.66 12.03
CA TRP A 53 6.15 1.34 12.26
C TRP A 53 6.37 2.50 11.27
N ARG A 54 6.01 2.31 9.99
CA ARG A 54 6.07 3.39 8.98
C ARG A 54 5.11 4.53 9.29
N MET A 55 3.90 4.25 9.78
CA MET A 55 2.96 5.29 10.18
C MET A 55 3.46 6.08 11.39
N HIS A 56 4.04 5.38 12.38
CA HIS A 56 4.62 6.04 13.54
C HIS A 56 5.77 6.98 13.16
N THR A 57 6.67 6.54 12.27
CA THR A 57 7.80 7.36 11.82
C THR A 57 7.40 8.51 10.89
N ALA A 58 6.36 8.34 10.07
CA ALA A 58 5.92 9.36 9.11
C ALA A 58 4.93 10.38 9.72
N TYR A 59 4.05 9.94 10.63
CA TYR A 59 2.93 10.75 11.14
C TYR A 59 2.92 10.88 12.67
N GLY A 60 3.88 10.29 13.39
CA GLY A 60 3.94 10.31 14.85
C GLY A 60 2.95 9.38 15.55
N VAL A 61 1.97 8.82 14.85
CA VAL A 61 0.93 7.94 15.39
C VAL A 61 0.88 6.59 14.67
N HIS A 62 0.67 5.52 15.42
CA HIS A 62 0.72 4.15 14.93
C HIS A 62 -0.46 3.80 13.99
N ASP A 63 -1.62 4.43 14.20
CA ASP A 63 -2.86 4.13 13.48
C ASP A 63 -3.24 5.23 12.47
N ALA A 64 -2.29 6.10 12.10
CA ALA A 64 -2.50 7.05 11.01
C ALA A 64 -2.87 6.30 9.73
N VAL A 65 -3.92 6.78 9.07
CA VAL A 65 -4.31 6.29 7.75
C VAL A 65 -4.03 7.40 6.75
N PRO A 66 -3.11 7.20 5.80
CA PRO A 66 -2.77 8.22 4.81
C PRO A 66 -3.95 8.52 3.90
N GLY A 67 -3.94 9.68 3.23
CA GLY A 67 -4.93 9.98 2.21
C GLY A 67 -4.74 9.12 0.94
N VAL A 68 -5.81 8.80 0.21
CA VAL A 68 -5.72 8.06 -1.07
C VAL A 68 -4.74 8.73 -2.05
N ARG A 69 -4.81 10.07 -2.16
CA ARG A 69 -3.90 10.83 -3.04
C ARG A 69 -2.45 10.83 -2.57
N GLU A 70 -2.20 10.72 -1.26
CA GLU A 70 -0.85 10.62 -0.72
C GLU A 70 -0.23 9.29 -1.10
N VAL A 71 -1.00 8.20 -0.96
CA VAL A 71 -0.55 6.86 -1.36
C VAL A 71 -0.30 6.79 -2.87
N GLU A 72 -1.16 7.39 -3.70
CA GLU A 72 -0.93 7.46 -5.15
C GLU A 72 0.35 8.21 -5.51
N ARG A 73 0.57 9.37 -4.88
CA ARG A 73 1.77 10.17 -5.10
C ARG A 73 3.02 9.41 -4.68
N TYR A 74 2.97 8.78 -3.51
CA TYR A 74 4.04 7.93 -3.01
C TYR A 74 4.31 6.75 -3.95
N ALA A 75 3.26 6.09 -4.47
CA ALA A 75 3.44 4.94 -5.34
C ALA A 75 4.10 5.31 -6.67
N ARG A 76 3.68 6.42 -7.26
CA ARG A 76 4.32 6.96 -8.46
C ARG A 76 5.78 7.32 -8.19
N TRP A 77 6.05 8.03 -7.09
CA TRP A 77 7.40 8.41 -6.68
C TRP A 77 8.30 7.17 -6.52
N ALA A 78 7.85 6.17 -5.76
CA ALA A 78 8.59 4.95 -5.47
C ALA A 78 8.87 4.05 -6.69
N VAL A 79 8.15 4.27 -7.79
CA VAL A 79 8.36 3.57 -9.08
C VAL A 79 9.21 4.39 -10.05
N THR A 80 9.24 5.71 -9.90
CA THR A 80 9.98 6.63 -10.78
C THR A 80 11.40 6.85 -10.29
N GLU A 81 11.61 6.96 -8.98
CA GLU A 81 12.94 7.08 -8.38
C GLU A 81 13.57 5.67 -8.19
N PRO A 82 14.77 5.40 -8.75
CA PRO A 82 15.46 4.10 -8.63
C PRO A 82 15.97 3.80 -7.22
#